data_AF-A0A924EYQ2-F1
#
_entry.id   AF-A0A924EYQ2-F1
#
_cell.length_a   1.000
_cell.length_b   1.000
_cell.length_c   1.000
_cell.angle_alpha   90.00
_cell.angle_beta   90.00
_cell.angle_gamma   90.00
#
_symmetry.space_group_name_H-M   'P 1'
#
loop_
_entity.id
_entity.type
_entity.pdbx_description
1 polymer ?
#
loop_
_entity_poly.entity_id
_entity_poly.type
_entity_poly.pdbx_seq_one_letter_code
_entity_poly.pdbx_strand_id
1 'polypeptide(L)' 'MSQAEFSARVKGSAMKRAKRKGLARNAAVMLGNVGTTADVPLLEAALQHDEPLVREHAAWALARPRADGALSLL' A
#
# COMPACT_ATOMS: atom_id res chain seq x y z
N MET A 1 -7.18 -1.01 -9.20
CA MET A 1 -6.77 -0.23 -10.39
C MET A 1 -6.00 -1.13 -11.34
N SER A 2 -6.42 -1.21 -12.60
CA SER A 2 -5.74 -1.91 -13.68
C SER A 2 -4.54 -1.11 -14.22
N GLN A 3 -3.70 -1.72 -15.06
CA GLN A 3 -2.60 -1.01 -15.72
C GLN A 3 -3.11 0.09 -16.67
N ALA A 4 -4.22 -0.14 -17.36
CA ALA A 4 -4.81 0.85 -18.28
C ALA A 4 -5.31 2.09 -17.52
N GLU A 5 -6.04 1.88 -16.42
CA GLU A 5 -6.53 2.94 -15.54
C GLU A 5 -5.37 3.76 -14.95
N PHE A 6 -4.32 3.09 -14.48
CA PHE A 6 -3.12 3.76 -13.98
C PHE A 6 -2.52 4.66 -15.06
N SER A 7 -2.25 4.11 -16.25
CA SER A 7 -1.63 4.85 -17.36
C SER A 7 -2.45 6.07 -17.78
N ALA A 8 -3.78 5.95 -17.80
CA ALA A 8 -4.67 7.07 -18.09
C ALA A 8 -4.58 8.16 -17.02
N ARG A 9 -4.60 7.77 -15.73
CA ARG A 9 -4.65 8.68 -14.60
C ARG A 9 -3.34 9.43 -14.33
N VAL A 10 -2.18 8.83 -14.66
CA VAL A 10 -0.86 9.46 -14.42
C VAL A 10 -0.20 10.02 -15.69
N LYS A 11 -0.94 10.13 -16.79
CA LYS A 11 -0.42 10.67 -18.06
C LYS A 11 0.13 12.09 -17.85
N GLY A 12 1.35 12.33 -18.33
CA GLY A 12 2.03 13.63 -18.17
C GLY A 12 2.59 13.91 -16.78
N SER A 13 2.44 12.99 -15.82
CA SER A 13 2.95 13.14 -14.46
C SER A 13 4.25 12.38 -14.23
N ALA A 14 5.09 12.94 -13.35
CA ALA A 14 6.25 12.28 -12.74
C ALA A 14 5.92 10.91 -12.13
N MET A 15 4.67 10.70 -11.67
CA MET A 15 4.20 9.44 -11.11
C MET A 15 4.38 8.24 -12.06
N LYS A 16 4.42 8.47 -13.38
CA LYS A 16 4.66 7.40 -14.36
C LYS A 16 5.99 6.67 -14.13
N ARG A 17 6.99 7.32 -13.54
CA ARG A 17 8.31 6.71 -13.23
C ARG A 17 8.21 5.59 -12.19
N ALA A 18 7.31 5.73 -11.21
CA ALA A 18 7.09 4.70 -10.18
C ALA A 18 6.40 3.45 -10.76
N LYS A 19 5.68 3.59 -11.87
CA LYS A 19 4.80 2.56 -12.45
C LYS A 19 3.69 2.12 -11.47
N ARG A 20 2.72 1.34 -11.95
CA ARG A 20 1.59 0.87 -11.11
C ARG A 20 2.09 0.09 -9.90
N LYS A 21 3.01 -0.86 -10.12
CA LYS A 21 3.57 -1.71 -9.07
C LYS A 21 4.35 -0.93 -8.02
N GLY A 22 5.17 0.05 -8.43
CA GLY A 22 5.95 0.86 -7.49
C GLY A 22 5.07 1.79 -6.68
N LEU A 23 4.01 2.35 -7.29
CA LEU A 23 3.03 3.14 -6.55
C LEU A 23 2.31 2.29 -5.49
N ALA A 24 1.81 1.11 -5.86
CA ALA A 24 1.14 0.21 -4.92
C ALA A 24 2.06 -0.26 -3.78
N ARG A 25 3.31 -0.63 -4.11
CA ARG A 25 4.33 -0.98 -3.12
C ARG A 25 4.63 0.18 -2.17
N ASN A 26 4.76 1.40 -2.69
CA ASN A 26 5.03 2.57 -1.86
C ASN A 26 3.84 2.93 -0.96
N ALA A 27 2.61 2.71 -1.44
CA ALA A 27 1.41 2.85 -0.61
C ALA A 27 1.41 1.85 0.54
N ALA A 28 1.74 0.57 0.30
CA ALA A 28 1.88 -0.42 1.37
C ALA A 28 2.97 -0.02 2.39
N VAL A 29 4.12 0.49 1.92
CA VAL A 29 5.18 1.01 2.80
C VAL A 29 4.67 2.17 3.67
N MET A 30 3.98 3.14 3.06
CA MET A 30 3.42 4.29 3.76
C MET A 30 2.43 3.83 4.85
N LEU A 31 1.48 2.95 4.51
CA LEU A 31 0.52 2.40 5.46
C LEU A 31 1.19 1.58 6.58
N GLY A 32 2.28 0.86 6.30
CA GLY A 32 3.04 0.18 7.34
C GLY A 32 3.79 1.12 8.29
N ASN A 33 4.11 2.33 7.84
CA ASN A 33 4.82 3.33 8.65
C ASN A 33 3.89 4.19 9.50
N VAL A 34 2.75 4.63 8.94
CA VAL A 34 1.87 5.63 9.57
C VAL A 34 0.41 5.21 9.64
N GLY A 35 0.06 4.03 9.10
CA GLY A 35 -1.32 3.56 9.03
C GLY A 35 -1.91 3.17 10.38
N THR A 36 -3.23 3.17 10.41
CA THR A 36 -4.07 2.85 11.56
C THR A 36 -4.78 1.52 11.35
N THR A 37 -5.54 1.06 12.34
CA THR A 37 -6.38 -0.13 12.21
C THR A 37 -7.42 0.01 11.08
N ALA A 38 -7.87 1.23 10.79
CA ALA A 38 -8.80 1.49 9.69
C ALA A 38 -8.23 1.18 8.30
N ASP A 39 -6.90 1.13 8.16
CA ASP A 39 -6.22 0.85 6.88
C ASP A 39 -6.00 -0.65 6.64
N VAL A 40 -6.28 -1.51 7.63
CA VAL A 40 -6.09 -2.96 7.53
C VAL A 40 -6.81 -3.57 6.31
N PRO A 41 -8.09 -3.25 6.02
CA PRO A 41 -8.77 -3.79 4.84
C PRO A 41 -8.07 -3.45 3.51
N LEU A 42 -7.41 -2.28 3.43
CA LEU A 42 -6.65 -1.89 2.23
C LEU A 42 -5.40 -2.76 2.04
N LEU A 43 -4.71 -3.07 3.14
CA LEU A 43 -3.54 -3.95 3.12
C LEU A 43 -3.93 -5.41 2.84
N GLU A 44 -5.05 -5.88 3.38
CA GLU A 44 -5.60 -7.21 3.05
C GLU A 44 -5.96 -7.34 1.57
N ALA A 45 -6.59 -6.31 0.99
CA ALA A 45 -6.83 -6.28 -0.45
C ALA A 45 -5.52 -6.30 -1.25
N ALA A 46 -4.45 -5.65 -0.77
CA ALA A 46 -3.15 -5.66 -1.40
C ALA A 46 -2.43 -7.03 -1.34
N LEU A 47 -2.82 -7.94 -0.44
CA LEU A 47 -2.36 -9.32 -0.45
C LEU A 47 -2.84 -10.11 -1.68
N GLN A 48 -3.88 -9.64 -2.37
CA GLN A 48 -4.40 -10.26 -3.60
C GLN A 48 -3.86 -9.59 -4.87
N HIS A 49 -2.87 -8.70 -4.75
CA HIS A 49 -2.30 -8.00 -5.88
C HIS A 49 -1.52 -8.95 -6.82
N ASP A 50 -1.59 -8.70 -8.13
CA ASP A 50 -0.96 -9.50 -9.20
C ASP A 50 0.57 -9.54 -9.07
N GLU A 51 1.17 -8.43 -8.67
CA GLU A 51 2.62 -8.30 -8.44
C GLU A 51 3.06 -8.89 -7.08
N PRO A 52 3.96 -9.90 -7.04
CA PRO A 52 4.44 -10.52 -5.80
C PRO A 52 5.06 -9.54 -4.81
N LEU A 53 5.85 -8.59 -5.30
CA LEU A 53 6.51 -7.59 -4.47
C LEU A 53 5.51 -6.71 -3.69
N VAL A 54 4.33 -6.44 -4.25
CA VAL A 54 3.28 -5.68 -3.56
C VAL A 54 2.70 -6.51 -2.42
N ARG A 55 2.47 -7.82 -2.65
CA ARG A 55 1.98 -8.73 -1.61
C ARG A 55 2.95 -8.85 -0.44
N GLU A 56 4.25 -8.95 -0.73
CA GLU A 56 5.30 -8.98 0.30
C GLU A 56 5.28 -7.73 1.18
N HIS A 57 5.16 -6.55 0.56
CA HIS A 57 5.11 -5.29 1.31
C HIS A 57 3.79 -5.10 2.08
N ALA A 58 2.67 -5.61 1.56
CA ALA A 58 1.41 -5.62 2.27
C ALA A 58 1.48 -6.52 3.52
N ALA A 59 2.06 -7.72 3.39
CA ALA A 59 2.28 -8.62 4.53
C ALA A 59 3.21 -8.00 5.59
N TRP A 60 4.32 -7.38 5.16
CA TRP A 60 5.18 -6.62 6.06
C TRP A 60 4.43 -5.49 6.78
N ALA A 61 3.60 -4.73 6.04
CA ALA A 61 2.81 -3.65 6.62
C ALA A 61 1.75 -4.19 7.59
N LEU A 62 1.17 -5.37 7.35
CA LEU A 62 0.24 -6.04 8.27
C LEU A 62 0.87 -6.44 9.60
N ALA A 63 2.15 -6.77 9.60
CA ALA A 63 2.89 -7.13 10.81
C ALA A 63 3.36 -5.91 11.65
N ARG A 64 3.15 -4.68 11.17
CA ARG A 64 3.59 -3.46 11.87
C ARG A 64 2.59 -3.07 12.98
N PRO A 65 3.06 -2.59 14.15
CA PRO A 65 2.21 -1.97 15.15
C PRO A 65 1.44 -0.79 14.53
N ARG A 66 0.18 -0.64 14.93
CA ARG A 66 -0.67 0.45 14.45
C ARG A 66 -0.56 1.67 15.34
N ALA A 67 -0.61 2.85 14.73
CA ALA A 67 -0.47 4.12 15.44
C ALA A 67 -1.56 4.32 16.51
N ASP A 68 -2.77 3.83 16.25
CA ASP A 68 -3.93 3.85 17.13
C ASP A 68 -4.03 2.63 18.06
N GLY A 69 -3.30 1.56 17.78
CA GLY A 69 -3.25 0.36 18.64
C GLY A 69 -2.26 0.46 19.81
N ALA A 70 -1.25 1.34 19.71
CA ALA A 70 -0.21 1.49 20.73
C ALA A 70 -0.65 2.29 21.97
N LEU A 71 -1.71 3.10 21.86
CA LEU A 71 -2.20 3.96 22.94
C LEU A 71 -3.17 3.25 23.90
N SER A 72 -3.45 1.95 23.72
CA SER A 72 -4.35 1.18 24.59
C SER A 72 -3.66 0.60 25.84
N LEU A 73 -2.37 0.83 26.04
CA LEU A 73 -1.58 0.23 27.14
C LEU A 73 -0.95 1.24 28.12
N LEU A 74 -1.37 2.51 28.10
CA LEU A 74 -1.00 3.54 29.07
C LEU A 74 -2.27 4.22 29.60
#